data_AF-A0A5N6BHS2-F1
#
_entry.id   AF-A0A5N6BHS2-F1
#
_cell.length_a   1.000
_cell.length_b   1.000
_cell.length_c   1.000
_cell.angle_alpha   90.00
_cell.angle_beta   90.00
_cell.angle_gamma   90.00
#
_symmetry.space_group_name_H-M   'P 1'
#
loop_
_entity.id
_entity.type
_entity.pdbx_description
1 polymer ?
#
loop_
_entity_poly.entity_id
_entity_poly.type
_entity_poly.pdbx_seq_one_letter_code
_entity_poly.pdbx_strand_id
1 'polypeptide(L)'
;MAVSTYLDELEALLRAGGVPAAQIEATVADLAAYVAETGADPEEEFGPVGDFAGQLLAARAPEADAADATEWRWTADIFTDRRMLARLGDQGWEIDRVDHLGRFVSHRDPERPQRWEYRREPSIGGTALAARLAPEGWEPCGTWMYWRYFKRPRAASVGPAAQLDSPPAAPGRNVFFSRRFYLVLAVTLLALVVPGILWGPSDGDGPGFLAGMAVGGCVAIAALAAMWLWTARRRH
;
A
#
# COMPACT_ATOMS: atom_id res chain seq x y z
N MET A 1 9.62 1.40 -31.69
CA MET A 1 8.32 2.00 -32.06
C MET A 1 7.18 1.68 -31.07
N ALA A 2 7.39 0.83 -30.05
CA ALA A 2 6.35 0.45 -29.09
C ALA A 2 6.12 1.48 -27.96
N VAL A 3 7.19 2.13 -27.48
CA VAL A 3 7.13 3.04 -26.31
C VAL A 3 6.23 4.26 -26.53
N SER A 4 6.34 4.94 -27.69
CA SER A 4 5.49 6.10 -28.00
C SER A 4 4.03 5.71 -28.01
N THR A 5 3.68 4.61 -28.69
CA THR A 5 2.30 4.13 -28.80
C THR A 5 1.71 3.78 -27.45
N TYR A 6 2.47 3.12 -26.57
CA TYR A 6 2.03 2.76 -25.22
C TYR A 6 1.73 4.01 -24.39
N LEU A 7 2.60 5.03 -24.43
CA LEU A 7 2.43 6.26 -23.68
C LEU A 7 1.29 7.13 -24.23
N ASP A 8 1.13 7.18 -25.55
CA ASP A 8 0.03 7.90 -26.21
C ASP A 8 -1.33 7.28 -25.84
N GLU A 9 -1.41 5.95 -25.78
CA GLU A 9 -2.62 5.22 -25.38
C GLU A 9 -2.91 5.39 -23.88
N LEU A 10 -1.87 5.36 -23.03
CA LEU A 10 -1.98 5.66 -21.60
C LEU A 10 -2.53 7.08 -21.38
N GLU A 11 -2.01 8.06 -22.13
CA GLU A 11 -2.47 9.45 -22.07
C GLU A 11 -3.97 9.57 -22.43
N ALA A 12 -4.40 8.86 -23.48
CA ALA A 12 -5.80 8.83 -23.90
C ALA A 12 -6.71 8.23 -22.82
N LEU A 13 -6.29 7.12 -22.20
CA LEU A 13 -7.05 6.44 -21.14
C LEU A 13 -7.14 7.29 -19.86
N LEU A 14 -6.04 7.94 -19.44
CA LEU A 14 -6.04 8.83 -18.28
C LEU A 14 -6.90 10.07 -18.51
N ARG A 15 -6.87 10.63 -19.73
CA ARG A 15 -7.75 11.74 -20.12
C ARG A 15 -9.22 11.33 -20.09
N ALA A 16 -9.55 10.15 -20.63
CA ALA A 16 -10.90 9.60 -20.57
C ALA A 16 -11.37 9.36 -19.12
N GLY A 17 -10.46 9.00 -18.23
CA GLY A 17 -10.69 8.87 -16.79
C GLY A 17 -10.75 10.18 -16.01
N GLY A 18 -10.70 11.35 -16.67
CA GLY A 18 -10.87 12.66 -16.04
C GLY A 18 -9.65 13.18 -15.29
N VAL A 19 -8.45 12.64 -15.56
CA VAL A 19 -7.21 13.13 -14.94
C VAL A 19 -6.88 14.54 -15.48
N PRO A 20 -6.51 15.52 -14.62
CA PRO A 20 -6.09 16.85 -15.06
C PRO A 20 -4.85 16.78 -15.96
N ALA A 21 -4.88 17.51 -17.08
CA ALA A 21 -3.84 17.46 -18.13
C ALA A 21 -2.40 17.63 -17.60
N ALA A 22 -2.17 18.58 -16.68
CA ALA A 22 -0.85 18.82 -16.10
C ALA A 22 -0.28 17.59 -15.33
N GLN A 23 -1.16 16.75 -14.77
CA GLN A 23 -0.74 15.54 -14.07
C GLN A 23 -0.54 14.35 -15.01
N ILE A 24 -1.31 14.30 -16.11
CA ILE A 24 -1.06 13.35 -17.19
C ILE A 24 0.32 13.62 -17.79
N GLU A 25 0.60 14.89 -18.13
CA GLU A 25 1.88 15.31 -18.70
C GLU A 25 3.06 14.95 -17.80
N ALA A 26 2.96 15.25 -16.50
CA ALA A 26 4.00 14.88 -15.53
C ALA A 26 4.19 13.35 -15.45
N THR A 27 3.10 12.58 -15.40
CA THR A 27 3.16 11.11 -15.27
C THR A 27 3.75 10.47 -16.53
N VAL A 28 3.34 10.92 -17.71
CA VAL A 28 3.85 10.43 -19.00
C VAL A 28 5.33 10.81 -19.17
N ALA A 29 5.74 12.01 -18.76
CA ALA A 29 7.14 12.42 -18.79
C ALA A 29 8.02 11.57 -17.88
N ASP A 30 7.57 11.27 -16.66
CA ASP A 30 8.31 10.42 -15.71
C ASP A 30 8.46 8.98 -16.25
N LEU A 31 7.40 8.41 -16.84
CA LEU A 31 7.44 7.07 -17.44
C LEU A 31 8.31 7.03 -18.70
N ALA A 32 8.26 8.07 -19.54
CA ALA A 32 9.12 8.19 -20.71
C ALA A 32 10.61 8.25 -20.32
N ALA A 33 10.92 9.01 -19.26
CA ALA A 33 12.27 9.09 -18.73
C ALA A 33 12.75 7.74 -18.18
N TYR A 34 11.91 7.04 -17.40
CA TYR A 34 12.23 5.72 -16.86
C TYR A 34 12.52 4.69 -17.98
N VAL A 35 11.68 4.64 -19.01
CA VAL A 35 11.86 3.71 -20.14
C VAL A 35 13.11 4.05 -20.94
N ALA A 36 13.41 5.34 -21.13
CA ALA A 36 14.64 5.77 -21.79
C ALA A 36 15.91 5.40 -20.99
N GLU A 37 15.85 5.45 -19.65
CA GLU A 37 16.96 5.10 -18.77
C GLU A 37 17.19 3.59 -18.67
N THR A 38 16.11 2.80 -18.64
CA THR A 38 16.18 1.34 -18.47
C THR A 38 16.28 0.58 -19.78
N GLY A 39 15.82 1.17 -20.89
CA GLY A 39 15.67 0.50 -22.18
C GLY A 39 14.63 -0.62 -22.17
N ALA A 40 13.81 -0.72 -21.12
CA ALA A 40 12.82 -1.78 -20.94
C ALA A 40 11.62 -1.60 -21.89
N ASP A 41 10.96 -2.70 -22.24
CA ASP A 41 9.70 -2.64 -22.96
C ASP A 41 8.56 -2.29 -21.97
N PRO A 42 7.77 -1.22 -22.21
CA PRO A 42 6.74 -0.78 -21.27
C PRO A 42 5.66 -1.84 -21.01
N GLU A 43 5.36 -2.66 -22.01
CA GLU A 43 4.35 -3.72 -21.87
C GLU A 43 4.87 -4.90 -21.03
N GLU A 44 6.17 -5.19 -21.09
CA GLU A 44 6.80 -6.18 -20.20
C GLU A 44 6.95 -5.66 -18.76
N GLU A 45 7.28 -4.38 -18.58
CA GLU A 45 7.54 -3.78 -17.26
C GLU A 45 6.24 -3.42 -16.50
N PHE A 46 5.29 -2.80 -17.20
CA PHE A 46 4.06 -2.28 -16.59
C PHE A 46 2.82 -3.13 -16.89
N GLY A 47 2.95 -4.10 -17.79
CA GLY A 47 1.83 -4.88 -18.30
C GLY A 47 1.02 -4.12 -19.37
N PRO A 48 -0.13 -4.68 -19.79
CA PRO A 48 -1.00 -4.05 -20.79
C PRO A 48 -1.45 -2.65 -20.36
N VAL A 49 -1.43 -1.70 -21.32
CA VAL A 49 -1.69 -0.27 -21.05
C VAL A 49 -3.06 -0.01 -20.41
N GLY A 50 -4.09 -0.78 -20.80
CA GLY A 50 -5.43 -0.69 -20.21
C GLY A 50 -5.47 -1.06 -18.73
N ASP A 51 -4.76 -2.12 -18.35
CA ASP A 51 -4.67 -2.58 -16.97
C ASP A 51 -3.88 -1.59 -16.12
N PHE A 52 -2.78 -1.07 -16.65
CA PHE A 52 -1.96 -0.07 -15.97
C PHE A 52 -2.70 1.27 -15.79
N ALA A 53 -3.40 1.75 -16.82
CA ALA A 53 -4.26 2.93 -16.72
C ALA A 53 -5.37 2.73 -15.68
N GLY A 54 -5.99 1.54 -15.66
CA GLY A 54 -7.00 1.18 -14.67
C GLY A 54 -6.46 1.25 -13.23
N GLN A 55 -5.23 0.82 -12.99
CA GLN A 55 -4.57 0.92 -11.68
C GLN A 55 -4.32 2.38 -11.27
N LEU A 56 -3.82 3.22 -12.19
CA LEU A 56 -3.60 4.64 -11.94
C LEU A 56 -4.91 5.39 -11.64
N LEU A 57 -5.98 5.08 -12.37
CA LEU A 57 -7.30 5.66 -12.15
C LEU A 57 -7.91 5.17 -10.83
N ALA A 58 -7.78 3.87 -10.50
CA ALA A 58 -8.26 3.32 -9.24
C ALA A 58 -7.53 3.90 -8.02
N ALA A 59 -6.23 4.20 -8.15
CA ALA A 59 -5.46 4.88 -7.10
C ALA A 59 -5.92 6.34 -6.88
N ARG A 60 -6.60 6.93 -7.87
CA ARG A 60 -7.04 8.33 -7.90
C ARG A 60 -8.53 8.50 -7.62
N ALA A 61 -9.33 7.46 -7.83
CA ALA A 61 -10.74 7.49 -7.49
C ALA A 61 -10.89 7.93 -6.04
N PRO A 62 -11.77 8.92 -5.75
CA PRO A 62 -12.11 9.20 -4.36
C PRO A 62 -12.53 7.88 -3.71
N GLU A 63 -12.02 7.62 -2.51
CA GLU A 63 -12.44 6.46 -1.70
C GLU A 63 -13.97 6.41 -1.78
N ALA A 64 -14.49 5.39 -2.48
CA ALA A 64 -15.92 5.22 -2.63
C ALA A 64 -16.54 5.31 -1.23
N ASP A 65 -17.62 6.08 -1.10
CA ASP A 65 -18.32 6.26 0.18
C ASP A 65 -18.48 4.89 0.83
N ALA A 66 -17.76 4.69 1.94
CA ALA A 66 -17.63 3.39 2.61
C ALA A 66 -18.98 2.86 3.13
N ALA A 67 -20.06 3.63 3.00
CA ALA A 67 -21.39 3.33 3.47
C ALA A 67 -21.98 2.05 2.85
N ASP A 68 -21.68 1.75 1.59
CA ASP A 68 -22.27 0.62 0.85
C ASP A 68 -21.26 -0.43 0.35
N ALA A 69 -19.97 -0.27 0.69
CA ALA A 69 -18.92 -1.16 0.21
C ALA A 69 -18.91 -2.48 1.00
N THR A 70 -19.52 -3.54 0.43
CA THR A 70 -19.42 -4.91 0.95
C THR A 70 -17.96 -5.37 1.03
N GLU A 71 -17.10 -4.90 0.11
CA GLU A 71 -15.66 -5.14 0.10
C GLU A 71 -14.92 -3.81 0.31
N TRP A 72 -14.08 -3.74 1.34
CA TRP A 72 -13.25 -2.58 1.67
C TRP A 72 -11.77 -2.98 1.73
N ARG A 73 -10.93 -2.21 1.05
CA ARG A 73 -9.48 -2.46 0.97
C ARG A 73 -8.71 -1.43 1.76
N TRP A 74 -7.78 -1.88 2.60
CA TRP A 74 -6.95 -0.99 3.40
C TRP A 74 -5.54 -1.55 3.58
N THR A 75 -4.59 -0.68 3.94
CA THR A 75 -3.21 -1.07 4.20
C THR A 75 -2.68 -0.40 5.46
N ALA A 76 -1.72 -1.05 6.11
CA ALA A 76 -1.05 -0.56 7.29
C ALA A 76 0.42 -0.96 7.27
N ASP A 77 1.24 -0.18 7.95
CA ASP A 77 2.64 -0.53 8.15
C ASP A 77 2.77 -1.65 9.19
N ILE A 78 3.91 -2.34 9.17
CA ILE A 78 4.25 -3.47 10.06
C ILE A 78 4.16 -3.13 11.57
N PHE A 79 4.23 -1.84 11.95
CA PHE A 79 4.11 -1.40 13.33
C PHE A 79 2.66 -1.13 13.76
N THR A 80 1.74 -0.98 12.80
CA THR A 80 0.34 -0.59 13.04
C THR A 80 -0.66 -1.69 12.67
N ASP A 81 -0.31 -2.55 11.73
CA ASP A 81 -1.18 -3.61 11.18
C ASP A 81 -1.87 -4.45 12.26
N ARG A 82 -1.16 -4.98 13.26
CA ARG A 82 -1.72 -5.79 14.34
C ARG A 82 -2.78 -5.05 15.14
N ARG A 83 -2.55 -3.76 15.39
CA ARG A 83 -3.50 -2.91 16.13
C ARG A 83 -4.74 -2.63 15.27
N MET A 84 -4.56 -2.40 13.97
CA MET A 84 -5.68 -2.18 13.06
C MET A 84 -6.49 -3.46 12.86
N LEU A 85 -5.85 -4.61 12.67
CA LEU A 85 -6.50 -5.91 12.61
C LEU A 85 -7.36 -6.16 13.87
N ALA A 86 -6.80 -5.98 15.07
CA ALA A 86 -7.56 -6.15 16.31
C ALA A 86 -8.77 -5.19 16.38
N ARG A 87 -8.54 -3.90 16.11
CA ARG A 87 -9.60 -2.88 16.14
C ARG A 87 -10.71 -3.18 15.13
N LEU A 88 -10.36 -3.50 13.89
CA LEU A 88 -11.31 -3.71 12.81
C LEU A 88 -12.04 -5.05 12.98
N GLY A 89 -11.36 -6.08 13.49
CA GLY A 89 -11.98 -7.34 13.90
C GLY A 89 -13.02 -7.17 15.00
N ASP A 90 -12.77 -6.31 15.99
CA ASP A 90 -13.75 -5.97 17.02
C ASP A 90 -14.96 -5.19 16.47
N GLN A 91 -14.81 -4.53 15.33
CA GLN A 91 -15.88 -3.83 14.60
C GLN A 91 -16.62 -4.74 13.60
N GLY A 92 -16.20 -5.99 13.52
CA GLY A 92 -16.83 -7.03 12.70
C GLY A 92 -16.33 -7.12 11.26
N TRP A 93 -15.21 -6.49 10.94
CA TRP A 93 -14.57 -6.66 9.63
C TRP A 93 -13.81 -7.97 9.59
N GLU A 94 -14.19 -8.84 8.64
CA GLU A 94 -13.49 -10.05 8.25
C GLU A 94 -12.40 -9.71 7.21
N ILE A 95 -11.22 -10.32 7.30
CA ILE A 95 -10.22 -10.27 6.21
C ILE A 95 -10.39 -11.50 5.32
N ASP A 96 -10.67 -11.29 4.04
CA ASP A 96 -10.75 -12.37 3.05
C ASP A 96 -9.37 -12.80 2.58
N ARG A 97 -8.58 -11.81 2.16
CA ARG A 97 -7.28 -12.01 1.55
C ARG A 97 -6.37 -10.82 1.81
N VAL A 98 -5.07 -11.07 1.71
CA VAL A 98 -4.06 -10.03 1.54
C VAL A 98 -3.60 -10.07 0.09
N ASP A 99 -3.71 -8.95 -0.62
CA ASP A 99 -3.27 -8.88 -2.02
C ASP A 99 -1.75 -8.82 -2.16
N HIS A 100 -1.25 -8.90 -3.39
CA HIS A 100 0.18 -8.88 -3.68
C HIS A 100 0.88 -7.56 -3.29
N LEU A 101 0.12 -6.46 -3.19
CA LEU A 101 0.61 -5.15 -2.74
C LEU A 101 0.62 -5.01 -1.21
N GLY A 102 0.14 -6.01 -0.47
CA GLY A 102 0.05 -5.98 0.99
C GLY A 102 -1.16 -5.21 1.51
N ARG A 103 -2.22 -5.10 0.70
CA ARG A 103 -3.50 -4.54 1.14
C ARG A 103 -4.39 -5.65 1.65
N PHE A 104 -5.05 -5.39 2.76
CA PHE A 104 -6.05 -6.24 3.35
C PHE A 104 -7.38 -5.99 2.64
N VAL A 105 -7.93 -7.04 2.04
CA VAL A 105 -9.28 -7.03 1.50
C VAL A 105 -10.20 -7.52 2.60
N SER A 106 -11.13 -6.68 3.00
CA SER A 106 -12.03 -6.93 4.12
C SER A 106 -13.48 -6.81 3.73
N HIS A 107 -14.35 -7.57 4.37
CA HIS A 107 -15.79 -7.43 4.23
C HIS A 107 -16.45 -7.46 5.60
N ARG A 108 -17.72 -7.08 5.65
CA ARG A 108 -18.56 -7.26 6.84
C ARG A 108 -19.91 -7.78 6.41
N ASP A 109 -20.32 -8.90 7.01
CA ASP A 109 -21.66 -9.45 6.82
C ASP A 109 -22.70 -8.40 7.28
N PRO A 110 -23.60 -7.95 6.38
CA PRO A 110 -24.61 -6.95 6.70
C PRO A 110 -25.75 -7.50 7.58
N GLU A 111 -26.02 -8.80 7.54
CA GLU A 111 -27.11 -9.44 8.27
C GLU A 111 -26.65 -9.94 9.64
N ARG A 112 -25.43 -10.50 9.71
CA ARG A 112 -24.87 -11.11 10.92
C ARG A 112 -23.42 -10.66 11.16
N PRO A 113 -23.19 -9.37 11.46
CA PRO A 113 -21.85 -8.88 11.74
C PRO A 113 -21.30 -9.59 12.99
N GLN A 114 -20.14 -10.22 12.85
CA GLN A 114 -19.48 -10.95 13.93
C GLN A 114 -18.06 -10.45 14.15
N ARG A 115 -17.59 -10.51 15.40
CA ARG A 115 -16.22 -10.14 15.74
C ARG A 115 -15.20 -11.16 15.27
N TRP A 116 -14.02 -10.68 14.92
CA TRP A 116 -12.90 -11.48 14.44
C TRP A 116 -11.65 -11.28 15.27
N GLU A 117 -10.93 -12.37 15.47
CA GLU A 117 -9.59 -12.36 16.03
C GLU A 117 -8.56 -12.59 14.93
N TYR A 118 -7.44 -11.88 15.02
CA TYR A 118 -6.37 -11.95 14.02
C TYR A 118 -5.03 -12.22 14.66
N ARG A 119 -4.21 -12.96 13.92
CA ARG A 119 -2.86 -13.32 14.34
C ARG A 119 -1.90 -13.20 13.16
N ARG A 120 -0.77 -12.54 13.39
CA ARG A 120 0.34 -12.45 12.42
C ARG A 120 1.49 -13.29 12.93
N GLU A 121 1.99 -14.16 12.08
CA GLU A 121 3.12 -15.04 12.38
C GLU A 121 4.14 -14.98 11.24
N PRO A 122 5.44 -15.15 11.52
CA PRO A 122 6.43 -15.27 10.46
C PRO A 122 6.17 -16.55 9.64
N SER A 123 6.35 -16.48 8.33
CA SER A 123 6.20 -17.62 7.41
C SER A 123 7.36 -18.63 7.50
N ILE A 124 8.31 -18.40 8.40
CA ILE A 124 9.44 -19.30 8.66
C ILE A 124 8.86 -20.58 9.29
N GLY A 125 8.80 -21.66 8.52
CA GLY A 125 8.19 -22.94 8.94
C GLY A 125 7.10 -23.49 8.01
N GLY A 126 6.78 -22.80 6.90
CA GLY A 126 5.95 -23.34 5.83
C GLY A 126 4.53 -23.72 6.26
N THR A 127 4.01 -24.84 5.74
CA THR A 127 2.64 -25.31 5.99
C THR A 127 2.42 -25.83 7.42
N ALA A 128 3.48 -26.23 8.13
CA ALA A 128 3.42 -26.77 9.48
C ALA A 128 2.77 -25.80 10.47
N LEU A 129 2.95 -24.49 10.27
CA LEU A 129 2.36 -23.47 11.13
C LEU A 129 0.82 -23.44 11.03
N ALA A 130 0.24 -23.59 9.83
CA ALA A 130 -1.22 -23.68 9.71
C ALA A 130 -1.76 -24.95 10.35
N ALA A 131 -1.11 -26.09 10.14
CA ALA A 131 -1.53 -27.35 10.73
C ALA A 131 -1.54 -27.30 12.26
N ARG A 132 -0.59 -26.57 12.86
CA ARG A 132 -0.53 -26.36 14.32
C ARG A 132 -1.65 -25.45 14.84
N LEU A 133 -2.09 -24.46 14.07
CA LEU A 133 -3.07 -23.47 14.49
C LEU A 133 -4.52 -23.86 14.15
N ALA A 134 -4.72 -24.76 13.18
CA ALA A 134 -6.05 -25.23 12.78
C ALA A 134 -6.88 -25.85 13.93
N PRO A 135 -6.31 -26.64 14.88
CA PRO A 135 -7.06 -27.15 16.02
C PRO A 135 -7.63 -26.07 16.96
N GLU A 136 -7.04 -24.88 16.97
CA GLU A 136 -7.52 -23.73 17.74
C GLU A 136 -8.56 -22.89 16.96
N GLY A 137 -8.95 -23.32 15.75
CA GLY A 137 -9.89 -22.62 14.88
C GLY A 137 -9.29 -21.46 14.09
N TRP A 138 -7.96 -21.39 13.96
CA TRP A 138 -7.30 -20.38 13.13
C TRP A 138 -7.23 -20.82 11.67
N GLU A 139 -7.63 -19.92 10.79
CA GLU A 139 -7.62 -20.10 9.34
C GLU A 139 -6.68 -19.10 8.68
N PRO A 140 -5.88 -19.50 7.68
CA PRO A 140 -5.02 -18.57 6.95
C PRO A 140 -5.87 -17.59 6.12
N CYS A 141 -5.57 -16.29 6.19
CA CYS A 141 -6.26 -15.24 5.43
C CYS A 141 -5.32 -14.43 4.52
N GLY A 142 -4.07 -14.86 4.35
CA GLY A 142 -3.15 -14.25 3.39
C GLY A 142 -1.70 -14.31 3.84
N THR A 143 -0.80 -14.06 2.90
CA THR A 143 0.63 -13.97 3.15
C THR A 143 1.15 -12.75 2.42
N TRP A 144 1.99 -11.96 3.08
CA TRP A 144 2.67 -10.84 2.45
C TRP A 144 4.10 -10.72 2.96
N MET A 145 5.05 -10.67 2.03
CA MET A 145 6.48 -10.85 2.30
C MET A 145 6.73 -12.15 3.11
N TYR A 146 7.35 -12.02 4.28
CA TYR A 146 7.63 -13.13 5.20
C TYR A 146 6.59 -13.24 6.32
N TRP A 147 5.47 -12.52 6.25
CA TRP A 147 4.39 -12.56 7.23
C TRP A 147 3.18 -13.32 6.72
N ARG A 148 2.61 -14.15 7.59
CA ARG A 148 1.39 -14.90 7.33
C ARG A 148 0.32 -14.49 8.33
N TYR A 149 -0.88 -14.25 7.81
CA TYR A 149 -2.01 -13.77 8.56
C TYR A 149 -3.02 -14.89 8.75
N PHE A 150 -3.55 -14.97 9.97
CA PHE A 150 -4.57 -15.91 10.37
C PHE A 150 -5.75 -15.14 10.95
N LYS A 151 -6.94 -15.66 10.71
CA LYS A 151 -8.20 -15.18 11.27
C LYS A 151 -8.90 -16.29 12.03
N ARG A 152 -9.76 -15.91 12.96
CA ARG A 152 -10.65 -16.81 13.68
C ARG A 152 -11.93 -16.07 14.04
N PRO A 153 -13.13 -16.64 13.81
CA PRO A 153 -14.34 -16.03 14.30
C PRO A 153 -14.29 -16.01 15.84
N ARG A 154 -14.55 -14.85 16.44
CA ARG A 154 -14.54 -14.73 17.90
C ARG A 154 -15.64 -15.59 18.54
N ALA A 155 -16.65 -16.00 17.76
CA ALA A 155 -17.64 -16.99 18.20
C ALA A 155 -17.00 -18.33 18.61
N ALA A 156 -15.86 -18.71 18.04
CA ALA A 156 -15.13 -19.90 18.44
C ALA A 156 -14.54 -19.80 19.87
N SER A 157 -14.30 -18.58 20.38
CA SER A 157 -13.74 -18.35 21.72
C SER A 157 -14.80 -17.93 22.75
N VAL A 158 -15.78 -17.10 22.37
CA VAL A 158 -16.78 -16.52 23.31
C VAL A 158 -18.22 -16.86 22.97
N GLY A 159 -18.47 -17.68 21.94
CA GLY A 159 -19.82 -18.11 21.56
C GLY A 159 -20.68 -16.98 20.95
N PRO A 160 -22.01 -17.00 21.14
CA PRO A 160 -22.95 -16.06 20.50
C PRO A 160 -22.67 -14.58 20.82
N ALA A 161 -21.99 -14.31 21.94
CA ALA A 161 -21.61 -12.95 22.36
C ALA A 161 -20.60 -12.26 21.42
N ALA A 162 -20.08 -12.97 20.42
CA ALA A 162 -19.25 -12.40 19.36
C ALA A 162 -20.05 -11.64 18.30
N GLN A 163 -21.37 -11.87 18.18
CA GLN A 163 -22.21 -11.15 17.24
C GLN A 163 -22.39 -9.70 17.69
N LEU A 164 -22.40 -8.77 16.74
CA LEU A 164 -22.56 -7.34 16.98
C LEU A 164 -24.00 -6.93 16.73
N ASP A 165 -24.66 -6.37 17.74
CA ASP A 165 -26.03 -5.86 17.60
C ASP A 165 -26.09 -4.51 16.87
N SER A 166 -25.00 -3.75 16.90
CA SER A 166 -24.88 -2.43 16.25
C SER A 166 -23.43 -2.16 15.86
N PRO A 167 -23.00 -2.58 14.67
CA PRO A 167 -21.62 -2.38 14.22
C PRO A 167 -21.36 -0.89 13.91
N PRO A 168 -20.15 -0.36 14.18
CA PRO A 168 -19.79 1.02 13.81
C PRO A 168 -19.85 1.25 12.29
N ALA A 169 -20.03 2.51 11.88
CA ALA A 169 -19.95 2.89 10.47
C ALA A 169 -18.63 2.44 9.83
N ALA A 170 -18.66 2.15 8.53
CA ALA A 170 -17.48 1.72 7.82
C ALA A 170 -16.38 2.79 7.85
N PRO A 171 -15.11 2.41 7.98
CA PRO A 171 -14.03 3.38 8.03
C PRO A 171 -13.84 4.04 6.67
N GLY A 172 -13.96 5.37 6.61
CA GLY A 172 -13.68 6.13 5.39
C GLY A 172 -12.20 6.33 5.07
N ARG A 173 -11.27 5.66 5.77
CA ARG A 173 -9.82 5.83 5.57
C ARG A 173 -9.14 4.50 5.35
N ASN A 174 -8.47 4.32 4.22
CA ASN A 174 -7.86 3.07 3.78
C ASN A 174 -6.34 2.95 4.06
N VAL A 175 -5.63 4.01 4.48
CA VAL A 175 -4.18 3.96 4.80
C VAL A 175 -3.90 4.22 6.28
N PHE A 176 -3.10 3.34 6.90
CA PHE A 176 -2.72 3.42 8.31
C PHE A 176 -1.22 3.28 8.53
N PHE A 177 -0.45 4.28 8.07
CA PHE A 177 0.99 4.37 8.33
C PHE A 177 1.33 5.14 9.61
N SER A 178 2.23 4.58 10.42
CA SER A 178 2.72 5.13 11.66
C SER A 178 3.80 6.18 11.42
N ARG A 179 3.98 7.07 12.40
CA ARG A 179 5.14 7.98 12.44
C ARG A 179 6.47 7.24 12.40
N ARG A 180 6.54 6.03 12.97
CA ARG A 180 7.75 5.20 12.98
C ARG A 180 8.10 4.73 11.57
N PHE A 181 7.10 4.34 10.79
CA PHE A 181 7.29 3.98 9.39
C PHE A 181 7.94 5.12 8.60
N TYR A 182 7.41 6.33 8.69
CA TYR A 182 8.00 7.50 8.01
C TYR A 182 9.41 7.85 8.50
N LEU A 183 9.68 7.68 9.80
CA LEU A 183 11.01 7.90 10.36
C LEU A 183 12.03 6.88 9.83
N VAL A 184 11.67 5.59 9.82
CA VAL A 184 12.52 4.53 9.27
C VAL A 184 12.77 4.78 7.78
N LEU A 185 11.72 5.09 7.03
CA LEU A 185 11.83 5.43 5.60
C LEU A 185 12.80 6.61 5.38
N ALA A 186 12.66 7.69 6.15
CA ALA A 186 13.54 8.85 6.05
C ALA A 186 15.00 8.50 6.37
N VAL A 187 15.25 7.71 7.42
CA VAL A 187 16.60 7.27 7.80
C VAL A 187 17.19 6.34 6.74
N THR A 188 16.41 5.40 6.21
CA THR A 188 16.85 4.50 5.14
C THR A 188 17.18 5.26 3.87
N LEU A 189 16.34 6.20 3.45
CA LEU A 189 16.63 7.07 2.30
C LEU A 189 17.90 7.90 2.53
N LEU A 190 18.06 8.50 3.72
CA LEU A 190 19.27 9.23 4.06
C LEU A 190 20.51 8.33 4.00
N ALA A 191 20.43 7.11 4.53
CA ALA A 191 21.52 6.15 4.52
C ALA A 191 21.88 5.65 3.11
N LEU A 192 20.95 5.67 2.15
CA LEU A 192 21.23 5.37 0.75
C LEU A 192 21.85 6.57 0.02
N VAL A 193 21.40 7.77 0.35
CA VAL A 193 21.80 9.03 -0.31
C VAL A 193 23.19 9.50 0.15
N VAL A 194 23.47 9.47 1.46
CA VAL A 194 24.72 9.97 2.04
C VAL A 194 25.98 9.30 1.46
N PRO A 195 26.03 7.96 1.27
CA PRO A 195 27.15 7.31 0.61
C PRO A 195 27.37 7.76 -0.83
N GLY A 196 26.30 7.98 -1.61
CA GLY A 196 26.41 8.47 -2.99
C GLY A 196 26.98 9.90 -3.07
N ILE A 197 26.74 10.73 -2.06
CA ILE A 197 27.31 12.07 -1.96
C ILE A 197 28.79 12.01 -1.50
N LEU A 198 29.12 11.14 -0.55
CA LEU A 198 30.45 11.08 0.06
C LEU A 198 31.47 10.28 -0.76
N TRP A 199 31.03 9.30 -1.56
CA TRP A 199 31.88 8.44 -2.39
C TRP A 199 31.64 8.61 -3.90
N GLY A 200 30.94 9.66 -4.33
CA GLY A 200 30.81 9.99 -5.75
C GLY A 200 32.18 10.29 -6.38
N PRO A 201 32.48 9.78 -7.60
CA PRO A 201 33.77 9.96 -8.24
C PRO A 201 34.09 11.46 -8.42
N SER A 202 35.28 11.86 -7.99
CA SER A 202 35.77 13.25 -8.02
C SER A 202 36.37 13.67 -9.36
N ASP A 203 36.14 12.91 -10.43
CA ASP A 203 36.74 13.19 -11.73
C ASP A 203 35.74 13.95 -12.58
N GLY A 204 36.10 15.20 -12.88
CA GLY A 204 35.35 16.09 -13.73
C GLY A 204 35.32 15.57 -15.17
N ASP A 205 34.21 14.93 -15.53
CA ASP A 205 33.48 15.11 -16.79
C ASP A 205 32.23 14.18 -16.81
N GLY A 206 31.14 14.62 -16.13
CA GLY A 206 29.80 13.97 -16.06
C GLY A 206 29.73 12.68 -15.22
N PRO A 207 28.70 12.39 -14.37
CA PRO A 207 27.29 12.78 -14.37
C PRO A 207 26.80 13.33 -13.00
N GLY A 208 27.46 14.38 -12.49
CA GLY A 208 27.16 14.92 -11.15
C GLY A 208 25.76 15.53 -10.97
N PHE A 209 25.08 15.89 -12.06
CA PHE A 209 23.75 16.52 -12.03
C PHE A 209 22.62 15.54 -11.69
N LEU A 210 22.65 14.32 -12.23
CA LEU A 210 21.63 13.29 -11.99
C LEU A 210 21.74 12.70 -10.58
N ALA A 211 22.96 12.47 -10.10
CA ALA A 211 23.20 12.12 -8.70
C ALA A 211 22.71 13.23 -7.76
N GLY A 212 22.95 14.50 -8.11
CA GLY A 212 22.44 15.67 -7.39
C GLY A 212 20.91 15.78 -7.38
N MET A 213 20.22 15.43 -8.47
CA MET A 213 18.75 15.41 -8.54
C MET A 213 18.14 14.25 -7.75
N ALA A 214 18.72 13.05 -7.80
CA ALA A 214 18.26 11.92 -6.98
C ALA A 214 18.39 12.21 -5.48
N VAL A 215 19.51 12.84 -5.09
CA VAL A 215 19.73 13.37 -3.73
C VAL A 215 18.67 14.44 -3.41
N GLY A 216 18.46 15.41 -4.30
CA GLY A 216 17.51 16.50 -4.13
C GLY A 216 16.05 16.03 -4.00
N GLY A 217 15.64 15.04 -4.80
CA GLY A 217 14.33 14.41 -4.74
C GLY A 217 14.11 13.66 -3.43
N CYS A 218 15.09 12.88 -2.98
CA CYS A 218 15.05 12.23 -1.67
C CYS A 218 14.97 13.24 -0.51
N VAL A 219 15.71 14.35 -0.59
CA VAL A 219 15.66 15.44 0.40
C VAL A 219 14.31 16.15 0.37
N ALA A 220 13.72 16.39 -0.81
CA ALA A 220 12.40 16.99 -0.96
C ALA A 220 11.31 16.08 -0.39
N ILE A 221 11.36 14.77 -0.66
CA ILE A 221 10.42 13.78 -0.10
C ILE A 221 10.56 13.71 1.42
N ALA A 222 11.79 13.70 1.95
CA ALA A 222 12.04 13.73 3.39
C ALA A 222 11.54 15.04 4.03
N ALA A 223 11.73 16.18 3.38
CA ALA A 223 11.25 17.49 3.83
C ALA A 223 9.71 17.58 3.79
N LEU A 224 9.07 17.06 2.75
CA LEU A 224 7.61 16.96 2.64
C LEU A 224 7.03 16.03 3.71
N ALA A 225 7.67 14.88 3.98
CA ALA A 225 7.29 13.97 5.05
C ALA A 225 7.45 14.61 6.44
N ALA A 226 8.55 15.34 6.67
CA ALA A 226 8.79 16.07 7.91
C ALA A 226 7.81 17.25 8.10
N MET A 227 7.48 17.97 7.03
CA MET A 227 6.51 19.07 7.02
C MET A 227 5.08 18.57 7.25
N TRP A 228 4.73 17.41 6.68
CA TRP A 228 3.46 16.73 6.96
C TRP A 228 3.38 16.28 8.43
N LEU A 229 4.50 15.78 8.99
CA LEU A 229 4.60 15.48 10.43
C LEU A 229 4.43 16.74 11.32
N TRP A 230 4.95 17.89 10.88
CA TRP A 230 4.91 19.14 11.63
C TRP A 230 3.52 19.80 11.59
N THR A 231 2.86 19.76 10.44
CA THR A 231 1.47 20.26 10.29
C THR A 231 0.47 19.36 11.01
N ALA A 232 0.68 18.04 11.04
CA ALA A 232 -0.10 17.11 11.85
C ALA A 232 0.09 17.30 13.37
N ARG A 233 1.18 17.95 13.81
CA ARG A 233 1.43 18.33 15.21
C ARG A 233 0.69 19.60 15.65
N ARG A 234 0.32 20.49 14.73
CA ARG A 234 -0.36 21.77 15.03
C ARG A 234 -1.89 21.68 15.04
N ARG A 235 -2.45 20.51 14.71
CA ARG A 235 -3.91 20.25 14.69
C ARG A 235 -4.41 19.46 15.91
N HIS A 236 -3.56 19.29 16.91
CA HIS A 236 -3.87 18.79 18.24
C HIS A 236 -3.41 19.83 19.27
#